data_AF-A0A2D5N7U3-F1
#
_entry.id   AF-A0A2D5N7U3-F1
#
_cell.length_a   1.000
_cell.length_b   1.000
_cell.length_c   1.000
_cell.angle_alpha   90.00
_cell.angle_beta   90.00
_cell.angle_gamma   90.00
#
_symmetry.space_group_name_H-M   'P 1'
#
loop_
_entity.id
_entity.type
_entity.pdbx_description
1 polymer ?
#
loop_
_entity_poly.entity_id
_entity_poly.type
_entity_poly.pdbx_seq_one_letter_code
_entity_poly.pdbx_strand_id
1 'polypeptide(L)'
;VADEFGYEVTFEKAELEENIEDVEDLEEDLSPRAPIVTVMGHVDHGKTSLLDFIREENVIAGESGGITQHIGAYGVTLDNGQKITFLDTPGHEAFTAMRARGAQVTDIAIIVVAADDDIMPQTKEAISHAQAAGVPIVFAINKIDKENANPDKIKEALAGMNLMVEDWGGKVQSHDVSALKGTGVKELLEKVLLEAELLELKANANRSAKGTVVEAFLDKGRGYVSTILVQNGTLKMGDYLLAGKQSGKVKAIFNERGVNLEEAAPSTPVSILGLDGAPQAGDSFYILEDEREAKQIAAKRTQLLREQSVRTQRHITLDEIGRRIALGDFKELNIILKGDVDGSVEALTDSLQKLSTGEIEINIIHKGVGAITESDVLLASASDAIVIGFNVRPMGNARSVAEKEEIDIRSYSIIYDAINDIKDAMEGMLSPEMREEITGNAEIRETFKISKIGTIAGCMVTTGKIYKNSGIRIIREGVVIFAGELISLKRFKEDVKEVAKGYDCGLQVKNYNDIKVGDVLEFFREIAVKKSL
;
A
#
# COMPACT_ATOMS: atom_id res chain seq x y z
N VAL A 1 16.92 -4.40 -31.62
CA VAL A 1 16.10 -4.36 -32.86
C VAL A 1 16.15 -2.99 -33.54
N ALA A 2 15.52 -1.91 -33.05
CA ALA A 2 15.50 -0.63 -33.78
C ALA A 2 16.88 0.04 -33.95
N ASP A 3 17.73 0.02 -32.91
CA ASP A 3 19.13 0.48 -32.99
C ASP A 3 19.97 -0.33 -34.01
N GLU A 4 19.66 -1.61 -34.23
CA GLU A 4 20.40 -2.45 -35.18
C GLU A 4 20.10 -2.12 -36.65
N PHE A 5 19.00 -1.40 -36.92
CA PHE A 5 18.60 -0.96 -38.25
C PHE A 5 18.82 0.55 -38.49
N GLY A 6 19.50 1.25 -37.58
CA GLY A 6 19.80 2.68 -37.72
C GLY A 6 18.60 3.59 -37.58
N TYR A 7 17.55 3.14 -36.87
CA TYR A 7 16.39 3.95 -36.52
C TYR A 7 16.49 4.37 -35.06
N GLU A 8 16.44 5.68 -34.83
CA GLU A 8 16.38 6.25 -33.49
C GLU A 8 14.96 6.05 -32.93
N VAL A 9 14.83 5.28 -31.85
CA VAL A 9 13.54 5.08 -31.18
C VAL A 9 13.24 6.31 -30.34
N THR A 10 12.54 7.27 -30.93
CA THR A 10 11.84 8.27 -30.13
C THR A 10 10.64 7.59 -29.47
N PHE A 11 10.70 7.40 -28.15
CA PHE A 11 9.48 7.25 -27.36
C PHE A 11 8.76 8.60 -27.46
N GLU A 12 7.90 8.75 -28.47
CA GLU A 12 6.83 9.74 -28.39
C GLU A 12 6.09 9.41 -27.09
N LYS A 13 6.28 10.25 -26.07
CA LYS A 13 5.38 10.27 -24.92
C LYS A 13 3.98 10.28 -25.53
N ALA A 14 3.23 9.25 -25.19
CA ALA A 14 1.97 8.88 -25.80
C ALA A 14 1.14 10.09 -26.27
N GLU A 15 0.62 9.99 -27.49
CA GLU A 15 -0.49 10.78 -28.06
C GLU A 15 -1.80 10.76 -27.22
N LEU A 16 -1.72 10.46 -25.92
CA LEU A 16 -2.83 10.49 -24.94
C LEU A 16 -3.17 11.92 -24.50
N GLU A 17 -2.21 12.83 -24.59
CA GLU A 17 -2.42 14.28 -24.57
C GLU A 17 -2.57 14.73 -26.03
N GLU A 18 -3.72 14.46 -26.65
CA GLU A 18 -4.17 15.38 -27.71
C GLU A 18 -4.16 16.77 -27.08
N ASN A 19 -3.40 17.68 -27.69
CA ASN A 19 -3.21 19.07 -27.26
C ASN A 19 -4.58 19.74 -27.10
N ILE A 20 -5.20 19.60 -25.93
CA ILE A 20 -6.15 20.59 -25.45
C ILE A 20 -5.26 21.81 -25.22
N GLU A 21 -5.21 22.70 -26.21
CA GLU A 21 -4.35 23.88 -26.16
C GLU A 21 -4.66 24.62 -24.85
N ASP A 22 -3.67 24.67 -23.95
CA ASP A 22 -3.72 25.58 -22.83
C ASP A 22 -3.63 26.98 -23.42
N VAL A 23 -4.80 27.61 -23.54
CA VAL A 23 -4.88 29.03 -23.91
C VAL A 23 -4.10 29.82 -22.85
N GLU A 24 -3.03 30.51 -23.25
CA GLU A 24 -2.33 31.43 -22.35
C GLU A 24 -3.26 32.59 -21.98
N ASP A 25 -3.45 32.81 -20.68
CA ASP A 25 -4.27 33.91 -20.17
C ASP A 25 -3.51 35.24 -20.29
N LEU A 26 -4.22 36.31 -20.64
CA LEU A 26 -3.68 37.67 -20.59
C LEU A 26 -3.53 38.10 -19.12
N GLU A 27 -2.50 38.90 -18.81
CA GLU A 27 -2.28 39.39 -17.43
C GLU A 27 -3.47 40.16 -16.85
N GLU A 28 -4.29 40.78 -17.69
CA GLU A 28 -5.48 41.54 -17.29
C GLU A 28 -6.67 40.67 -16.85
N ASP A 29 -6.72 39.42 -17.29
CA ASP A 29 -7.76 38.46 -16.91
C ASP A 29 -7.42 37.67 -15.65
N LEU A 30 -6.18 37.81 -15.16
CA LEU A 30 -5.67 37.13 -13.98
C LEU A 30 -6.09 37.85 -12.70
N SER A 31 -6.80 37.13 -11.83
CA SER A 31 -7.24 37.60 -10.52
C SER A 31 -6.53 36.83 -9.39
N PRO A 32 -6.28 37.43 -8.22
CA PRO A 32 -5.73 36.72 -7.07
C PRO A 32 -6.63 35.55 -6.66
N ARG A 33 -6.03 34.38 -6.39
CA ARG A 33 -6.76 33.20 -5.93
C ARG A 33 -6.32 32.75 -4.55
N ALA A 34 -7.18 31.98 -3.87
CA ALA A 34 -6.85 31.37 -2.59
C ALA A 34 -5.73 30.33 -2.75
N PRO A 35 -4.78 30.22 -1.82
CA PRO A 35 -3.79 29.16 -1.82
C PRO A 35 -4.44 27.80 -1.57
N ILE A 36 -3.95 26.80 -2.29
CA ILE A 36 -4.25 25.39 -2.06
C ILE A 36 -3.10 24.81 -1.24
N VAL A 37 -3.41 24.29 -0.06
CA VAL A 37 -2.45 23.89 0.96
C VAL A 37 -2.65 22.43 1.30
N THR A 38 -1.61 21.61 1.20
CA THR A 38 -1.68 20.21 1.65
C THR A 38 -1.07 20.05 3.02
N VAL A 39 -1.64 19.16 3.83
CA VAL A 39 -1.07 18.79 5.13
C VAL A 39 -0.51 17.39 5.06
N MET A 40 0.77 17.27 5.39
CA MET A 40 1.55 16.02 5.34
C MET A 40 2.30 15.78 6.64
N GLY A 41 2.81 14.56 6.84
CA GLY A 41 3.54 14.16 8.05
C GLY A 41 3.24 12.72 8.48
N HIS A 42 3.94 12.26 9.51
CA HIS A 42 3.78 10.91 10.05
C HIS A 42 2.40 10.66 10.66
N VAL A 43 2.01 9.39 10.78
CA VAL A 43 0.84 8.96 11.55
C VAL A 43 0.97 9.46 13.00
N ASP A 44 -0.15 9.82 13.64
CA ASP A 44 -0.21 10.32 15.02
C ASP A 44 0.54 11.63 15.33
N HIS A 45 1.08 12.33 14.33
CA HIS A 45 1.65 13.67 14.52
C HIS A 45 0.57 14.77 14.64
N GLY A 46 -0.72 14.42 14.52
CA GLY A 46 -1.85 15.33 14.71
C GLY A 46 -2.20 16.18 13.48
N LYS A 47 -2.00 15.65 12.26
CA LYS A 47 -2.45 16.27 11.00
C LYS A 47 -3.97 16.50 11.00
N THR A 48 -4.74 15.43 11.16
CA THR A 48 -6.20 15.49 11.20
C THR A 48 -6.67 16.35 12.37
N SER A 49 -5.96 16.33 13.51
CA SER A 49 -6.32 17.19 14.66
C SER A 49 -6.11 18.67 14.37
N LEU A 50 -5.05 19.03 13.63
CA LEU A 50 -4.80 20.41 13.19
C LEU A 50 -5.92 20.85 12.26
N LEU A 51 -6.32 19.99 11.33
CA LEU A 51 -7.37 20.26 10.36
C LEU A 51 -8.76 20.35 10.98
N ASP A 52 -9.08 19.46 11.91
CA ASP A 52 -10.31 19.48 12.73
C ASP A 52 -10.43 20.79 13.50
N PHE A 53 -9.33 21.23 14.13
CA PHE A 53 -9.30 22.52 14.83
C PHE A 53 -9.57 23.69 13.88
N ILE A 54 -8.92 23.72 12.71
CA ILE A 54 -9.10 24.77 11.70
C ILE A 54 -10.54 24.77 11.14
N ARG A 55 -11.16 23.59 11.02
CA ARG A 55 -12.51 23.42 10.46
C ARG A 55 -13.62 23.65 11.49
N GLU A 56 -13.28 23.73 12.78
CA GLU A 56 -14.23 23.68 13.90
C GLU A 56 -15.15 22.44 13.85
N GLU A 57 -14.63 21.31 13.35
CA GLU A 57 -15.36 20.05 13.18
C GLU A 57 -14.52 18.89 13.70
N ASN A 58 -15.15 17.81 14.20
CA ASN A 58 -14.43 16.66 14.75
C ASN A 58 -14.60 15.44 13.84
N VAL A 59 -13.74 15.33 12.82
CA VAL A 59 -13.78 14.24 11.84
C VAL A 59 -13.14 12.97 12.41
N ILE A 60 -12.13 13.10 13.29
CA ILE A 60 -11.40 11.95 13.90
C ILE A 60 -12.36 10.97 14.60
N ALA A 61 -13.42 11.47 15.23
CA ALA A 61 -14.40 10.61 15.92
C ALA A 61 -15.22 9.72 14.97
N GLY A 62 -15.29 10.05 13.67
CA GLY A 62 -16.06 9.33 12.66
C GLY A 62 -15.24 8.35 11.81
N GLU A 63 -13.92 8.46 11.79
CA GLU A 63 -13.05 7.60 10.95
C GLU A 63 -12.75 6.24 11.62
N SER A 64 -12.87 5.17 10.84
CA SER A 64 -12.54 3.82 11.32
C SER A 64 -11.05 3.69 11.59
N GLY A 65 -10.69 3.27 12.80
CA GLY A 65 -9.30 3.14 13.24
C GLY A 65 -8.64 4.45 13.68
N GLY A 66 -9.37 5.58 13.72
CA GLY A 66 -8.84 6.87 14.18
C GLY A 66 -7.79 7.48 13.26
N ILE A 67 -7.75 7.06 11.98
CA ILE A 67 -6.80 7.54 10.98
C ILE A 67 -7.51 7.94 9.68
N THR A 68 -6.95 8.94 9.00
CA THR A 68 -7.42 9.40 7.69
C THR A 68 -6.95 8.46 6.59
N GLN A 69 -7.90 7.88 5.85
CA GLN A 69 -7.65 6.86 4.81
C GLN A 69 -8.10 7.29 3.40
N HIS A 70 -8.67 8.50 3.28
CA HIS A 70 -9.13 9.11 2.03
C HIS A 70 -8.54 10.52 1.89
N ILE A 71 -8.45 11.05 0.66
CA ILE A 71 -8.01 12.43 0.46
C ILE A 71 -9.22 13.38 0.55
N GLY A 72 -9.17 14.30 1.50
CA GLY A 72 -10.22 15.30 1.72
C GLY A 72 -9.84 16.65 1.15
N ALA A 73 -10.80 17.39 0.61
CA ALA A 73 -10.58 18.78 0.18
C ALA A 73 -11.67 19.69 0.76
N TYR A 74 -11.29 20.82 1.37
CA TYR A 74 -12.24 21.75 1.96
C TYR A 74 -11.69 23.18 2.00
N GLY A 75 -12.60 24.16 1.92
CA GLY A 75 -12.27 25.59 2.03
C GLY A 75 -12.47 26.11 3.44
N VAL A 76 -11.57 26.96 3.91
CA VAL A 76 -11.64 27.68 5.19
C VAL A 76 -11.58 29.17 4.92
N THR A 77 -12.45 29.93 5.57
CA THR A 77 -12.41 31.40 5.53
C THR A 77 -11.92 31.91 6.88
N LEU A 78 -10.84 32.67 6.88
CA LEU A 78 -10.24 33.23 8.09
C LEU A 78 -10.97 34.49 8.54
N ASP A 79 -10.72 34.94 9.78
CA ASP A 79 -11.29 36.15 10.39
C ASP A 79 -11.10 37.41 9.51
N ASN A 80 -9.98 37.45 8.77
CA ASN A 80 -9.61 38.56 7.91
C ASN A 80 -10.28 38.50 6.52
N GLY A 81 -11.14 37.51 6.27
CA GLY A 81 -11.86 37.30 5.01
C GLY A 81 -11.06 36.58 3.92
N GLN A 82 -9.76 36.29 4.14
CA GLN A 82 -8.97 35.49 3.21
C GLN A 82 -9.40 34.02 3.28
N LYS A 83 -9.29 33.32 2.15
CA LYS A 83 -9.67 31.91 2.02
C LYS A 83 -8.42 31.06 1.82
N ILE A 84 -8.43 29.87 2.40
CA ILE A 84 -7.43 28.83 2.20
C ILE A 84 -8.16 27.53 1.88
N THR A 85 -7.68 26.81 0.86
CA THR A 85 -8.19 25.48 0.54
C THR A 85 -7.22 24.44 1.04
N PHE A 86 -7.68 23.52 1.88
CA PHE A 86 -6.87 22.44 2.42
C PHE A 86 -7.10 21.13 1.67
N LEU A 87 -6.00 20.41 1.41
CA LEU A 87 -5.98 19.01 0.99
C LEU A 87 -5.41 18.15 2.13
N ASP A 88 -6.27 17.34 2.75
CA ASP A 88 -5.87 16.38 3.78
C ASP A 88 -5.39 15.09 3.14
N THR A 89 -4.13 14.70 3.38
CA THR A 89 -3.55 13.49 2.80
C THR A 89 -3.26 12.44 3.87
N PRO A 90 -3.57 11.15 3.61
CA PRO A 90 -3.21 10.07 4.52
C PRO A 90 -1.70 9.98 4.80
N GLY A 91 -1.34 9.79 6.08
CA GLY A 91 0.06 9.70 6.52
C GLY A 91 0.72 8.34 6.33
N HIS A 92 -0.06 7.28 6.11
CA HIS A 92 0.46 5.91 6.09
C HIS A 92 1.22 5.61 4.78
N GLU A 93 2.31 4.85 4.88
CA GLU A 93 3.11 4.32 3.76
C GLU A 93 2.31 3.77 2.56
N ALA A 94 1.17 3.09 2.77
CA ALA A 94 0.35 2.57 1.68
C ALA A 94 -0.19 3.67 0.74
N PHE A 95 -0.22 4.93 1.19
CA PHE A 95 -0.77 6.07 0.46
C PHE A 95 0.29 7.01 -0.11
N THR A 96 1.51 6.52 -0.37
CA THR A 96 2.57 7.32 -1.02
C THR A 96 2.11 7.99 -2.31
N ALA A 97 1.39 7.28 -3.17
CA ALA A 97 0.90 7.82 -4.43
C ALA A 97 -0.12 8.96 -4.23
N MET A 98 -0.91 8.93 -3.15
CA MET A 98 -1.83 10.03 -2.80
C MET A 98 -1.06 11.25 -2.31
N ARG A 99 -0.01 11.07 -1.49
CA ARG A 99 0.84 12.19 -1.05
C ARG A 99 1.54 12.86 -2.23
N ALA A 100 2.12 12.10 -3.15
CA ALA A 100 2.75 12.65 -4.34
C ALA A 100 1.77 13.49 -5.19
N ARG A 101 0.53 12.99 -5.37
CA ARG A 101 -0.55 13.73 -6.05
C ARG A 101 -0.96 14.99 -5.30
N GLY A 102 -1.14 14.90 -3.98
CA GLY A 102 -1.43 16.05 -3.12
C GLY A 102 -0.38 17.14 -3.31
N ALA A 103 0.91 16.80 -3.21
CA ALA A 103 2.01 17.75 -3.40
C ALA A 103 1.95 18.43 -4.78
N GLN A 104 1.70 17.69 -5.87
CA GLN A 104 1.67 18.28 -7.22
C GLN A 104 0.52 19.25 -7.47
N VAL A 105 -0.59 19.10 -6.73
CA VAL A 105 -1.80 19.91 -6.91
C VAL A 105 -1.77 21.19 -6.07
N THR A 106 -0.94 21.24 -5.03
CA THR A 106 -0.91 22.32 -4.04
C THR A 106 0.14 23.37 -4.29
N ASP A 107 -0.16 24.57 -3.83
CA ASP A 107 0.74 25.72 -3.87
C ASP A 107 1.73 25.71 -2.70
N ILE A 108 1.32 25.20 -1.54
CA ILE A 108 2.11 25.16 -0.29
C ILE A 108 1.88 23.83 0.43
N ALA A 109 2.92 23.28 1.05
CA ALA A 109 2.83 22.09 1.89
C ALA A 109 3.11 22.41 3.37
N ILE A 110 2.17 22.07 4.25
CA ILE A 110 2.37 22.08 5.70
C ILE A 110 2.85 20.70 6.12
N ILE A 111 4.05 20.62 6.70
CA ILE A 111 4.59 19.37 7.22
C ILE A 111 4.51 19.37 8.75
N VAL A 112 3.66 18.48 9.28
CA VAL A 112 3.39 18.35 10.71
C VAL A 112 4.38 17.39 11.34
N VAL A 113 5.14 17.88 12.33
CA VAL A 113 6.13 17.09 13.09
C VAL A 113 5.79 17.21 14.56
N ALA A 114 5.69 16.08 15.27
CA ALA A 114 5.38 16.12 16.69
C ALA A 114 6.63 16.51 17.50
N ALA A 115 6.48 17.45 18.44
CA ALA A 115 7.57 17.92 19.30
C ALA A 115 8.01 16.88 20.35
N ASP A 116 7.18 15.89 20.62
CA ASP A 116 7.43 14.79 21.56
C ASP A 116 8.08 13.56 20.91
N ASP A 117 8.34 13.61 19.60
CA ASP A 117 8.89 12.52 18.80
C ASP A 117 10.09 13.01 17.95
N ASP A 118 10.62 12.16 17.07
CA ASP A 118 11.67 12.49 16.10
C ASP A 118 11.15 12.66 14.67
N ILE A 119 12.03 13.07 13.75
CA ILE A 119 11.69 13.12 12.31
C ILE A 119 11.63 11.69 11.76
N MET A 120 10.42 11.15 11.74
CA MET A 120 10.11 9.80 11.27
C MET A 120 10.30 9.62 9.75
N PRO A 121 10.48 8.38 9.25
CA PRO A 121 10.67 8.10 7.82
C PRO A 121 9.57 8.67 6.91
N GLN A 122 8.30 8.61 7.33
CA GLN A 122 7.17 9.17 6.56
C GLN A 122 7.23 10.70 6.47
N THR A 123 7.76 11.38 7.50
CA THR A 123 8.01 12.83 7.45
C THR A 123 9.10 13.15 6.43
N LYS A 124 10.18 12.36 6.39
CA LYS A 124 11.25 12.52 5.39
C LYS A 124 10.73 12.29 3.97
N GLU A 125 9.84 11.32 3.80
CA GLU A 125 9.18 11.05 2.53
C GLU A 125 8.28 12.23 2.11
N ALA A 126 7.46 12.77 3.02
CA ALA A 126 6.64 13.95 2.77
C ALA A 126 7.48 15.17 2.35
N ILE A 127 8.60 15.42 3.04
CA ILE A 127 9.57 16.45 2.67
C ILE A 127 10.09 16.22 1.24
N SER A 128 10.47 14.97 0.92
CA SER A 128 10.98 14.62 -0.41
C SER A 128 9.94 14.85 -1.51
N HIS A 129 8.66 14.53 -1.27
CA HIS A 129 7.58 14.77 -2.24
C HIS A 129 7.35 16.25 -2.48
N ALA A 130 7.30 17.06 -1.42
CA ALA A 130 7.14 18.51 -1.53
C ALA A 130 8.33 19.15 -2.27
N GLN A 131 9.57 18.75 -1.96
CA GLN A 131 10.76 19.22 -2.65
C GLN A 131 10.80 18.80 -4.12
N ALA A 132 10.42 17.55 -4.44
CA ALA A 132 10.37 17.06 -5.81
C ALA A 132 9.30 17.77 -6.65
N ALA A 133 8.19 18.18 -6.02
CA ALA A 133 7.15 18.98 -6.65
C ALA A 133 7.50 20.49 -6.74
N GLY A 134 8.59 20.93 -6.10
CA GLY A 134 8.98 22.34 -6.07
C GLY A 134 8.06 23.22 -5.21
N VAL A 135 7.32 22.62 -4.28
CA VAL A 135 6.34 23.29 -3.44
C VAL A 135 7.00 23.85 -2.17
N PRO A 136 6.80 25.14 -1.83
CA PRO A 136 7.25 25.71 -0.57
C PRO A 136 6.71 24.97 0.65
N ILE A 137 7.56 24.79 1.66
CA ILE A 137 7.28 24.01 2.86
C ILE A 137 7.14 24.94 4.06
N VAL A 138 6.08 24.74 4.84
CA VAL A 138 5.89 25.33 6.17
C VAL A 138 5.87 24.22 7.21
N PHE A 139 6.75 24.27 8.20
CA PHE A 139 6.79 23.28 9.27
C PHE A 139 5.83 23.66 10.41
N ALA A 140 4.94 22.75 10.78
CA ALA A 140 4.10 22.85 11.96
C ALA A 140 4.62 21.89 13.04
N ILE A 141 5.31 22.41 14.05
CA ILE A 141 5.86 21.61 15.15
C ILE A 141 4.76 21.43 16.20
N ASN A 142 4.05 20.31 16.14
CA ASN A 142 2.82 20.06 16.90
C ASN A 142 3.07 19.46 18.29
N LYS A 143 2.04 19.43 19.14
CA LYS A 143 2.03 18.85 20.49
C LYS A 143 2.93 19.56 21.50
N ILE A 144 3.10 20.88 21.38
CA ILE A 144 3.85 21.72 22.33
C ILE A 144 3.22 21.74 23.73
N ASP A 145 1.99 21.25 23.86
CA ASP A 145 1.27 21.16 25.12
C ASP A 145 1.72 20.00 26.02
N LYS A 146 2.53 19.06 25.50
CA LYS A 146 3.06 17.94 26.28
C LYS A 146 4.30 18.33 27.08
N GLU A 147 4.46 17.74 28.26
CA GLU A 147 5.60 18.03 29.15
C GLU A 147 6.95 17.59 28.57
N ASN A 148 6.97 16.57 27.72
CA ASN A 148 8.17 16.08 27.04
C ASN A 148 8.40 16.70 25.65
N ALA A 149 7.61 17.71 25.27
CA ALA A 149 7.76 18.39 23.98
C ALA A 149 9.07 19.17 23.92
N ASN A 150 9.84 18.97 22.84
CA ASN A 150 11.07 19.71 22.58
C ASN A 150 11.14 20.17 21.11
N PRO A 151 10.57 21.35 20.80
CA PRO A 151 10.61 21.92 19.45
C PRO A 151 12.03 22.17 18.94
N ASP A 152 12.96 22.57 19.82
CA ASP A 152 14.34 22.87 19.43
C ASP A 152 15.07 21.64 18.89
N LYS A 153 14.80 20.45 19.46
CA LYS A 153 15.34 19.18 18.95
C LYS A 153 14.90 18.91 17.50
N ILE A 154 13.64 19.20 17.18
CA ILE A 154 13.12 19.06 15.81
C ILE A 154 13.79 20.06 14.87
N LYS A 155 13.94 21.32 15.29
CA LYS A 155 14.62 22.37 14.51
C LYS A 155 16.08 22.00 14.24
N GLU A 156 16.79 21.43 15.21
CA GLU A 156 18.15 20.91 15.04
C GLU A 156 18.21 19.75 14.02
N ALA A 157 17.27 18.80 14.12
CA ALA A 157 17.18 17.68 13.19
C ALA A 157 16.87 18.13 11.75
N LEU A 158 15.99 19.13 11.58
CA LEU A 158 15.70 19.75 10.29
C LEU A 158 16.93 20.47 9.71
N ALA A 159 17.68 21.19 10.54
CA ALA A 159 18.93 21.82 10.13
C ALA A 159 19.96 20.78 9.64
N GLY A 160 20.04 19.62 10.31
CA GLY A 160 20.85 18.48 9.88
C GLY A 160 20.44 17.89 8.53
N MET A 161 19.20 18.10 8.10
CA MET A 161 18.68 17.73 6.77
C MET A 161 18.81 18.87 5.74
N ASN A 162 19.59 19.91 6.02
CA ASN A 162 19.72 21.14 5.23
C ASN A 162 18.42 21.96 5.09
N LEU A 163 17.48 21.78 6.01
CA LEU A 163 16.22 22.52 6.08
C LEU A 163 16.30 23.49 7.26
N MET A 164 17.05 24.57 7.08
CA MET A 164 17.21 25.59 8.12
C MET A 164 15.92 26.41 8.25
N VAL A 165 15.38 26.43 9.47
CA VAL A 165 14.17 27.17 9.83
C VAL A 165 14.43 28.66 10.05
N GLU A 166 13.40 29.49 9.88
CA GLU A 166 13.45 30.95 10.02
C GLU A 166 14.04 31.41 11.35
N ASP A 167 13.67 30.78 12.48
CA ASP A 167 14.16 31.14 13.83
C ASP A 167 15.70 31.10 13.93
N TRP A 168 16.34 30.30 13.08
CA TRP A 168 17.79 30.11 13.04
C TRP A 168 18.44 30.83 11.84
N GLY A 169 17.74 31.77 11.22
CA GLY A 169 18.20 32.53 10.05
C GLY A 169 18.06 31.79 8.73
N GLY A 170 17.26 30.72 8.70
CA GLY A 170 16.99 29.93 7.50
C GLY A 170 15.88 30.51 6.62
N LYS A 171 15.56 29.79 5.53
CA LYS A 171 14.52 30.18 4.57
C LYS A 171 13.17 29.51 4.83
N VAL A 172 13.16 28.40 5.56
CA VAL A 172 11.95 27.59 5.72
C VAL A 172 11.13 28.12 6.89
N GLN A 173 9.87 28.44 6.64
CA GLN A 173 8.94 28.90 7.66
C GLN A 173 8.63 27.76 8.64
N SER A 174 8.61 28.06 9.94
CA SER A 174 8.16 27.12 10.97
C SER A 174 7.34 27.81 12.04
N HIS A 175 6.39 27.10 12.63
CA HIS A 175 5.68 27.55 13.82
C HIS A 175 5.37 26.41 14.78
N ASP A 176 5.47 26.72 16.07
CA ASP A 176 5.23 25.77 17.16
C ASP A 176 3.73 25.81 17.51
N VAL A 177 3.04 24.67 17.41
CA VAL A 177 1.57 24.58 17.54
C VAL A 177 1.11 23.50 18.51
N SER A 178 -0.07 23.71 19.09
CA SER A 178 -0.85 22.65 19.75
C SER A 178 -2.18 22.53 19.04
N ALA A 179 -2.35 21.51 18.20
CA ALA A 179 -3.61 21.24 17.51
C ALA A 179 -4.78 21.00 18.49
N LEU A 180 -4.49 20.44 19.68
CA LEU A 180 -5.52 20.17 20.69
C LEU A 180 -5.98 21.45 21.41
N LYS A 181 -5.05 22.33 21.80
CA LYS A 181 -5.37 23.57 22.51
C LYS A 181 -5.64 24.76 21.59
N GLY A 182 -5.33 24.64 20.29
CA GLY A 182 -5.38 25.72 19.32
C GLY A 182 -4.24 26.73 19.40
N THR A 183 -3.25 26.50 20.27
CA THR A 183 -2.13 27.44 20.47
C THR A 183 -1.25 27.48 19.22
N GLY A 184 -0.94 28.67 18.70
CA GLY A 184 -0.06 28.86 17.54
C GLY A 184 -0.71 28.60 16.18
N VAL A 185 -1.95 28.10 16.12
CA VAL A 185 -2.59 27.74 14.84
C VAL A 185 -2.89 28.97 14.01
N LYS A 186 -3.28 30.09 14.63
CA LYS A 186 -3.57 31.34 13.91
C LYS A 186 -2.30 31.89 13.27
N GLU A 187 -1.21 31.93 14.03
CA GLU A 187 0.10 32.39 13.58
C GLU A 187 0.68 31.48 12.47
N LEU A 188 0.44 30.16 12.55
CA LEU A 188 0.77 29.23 11.45
C LEU A 188 0.03 29.60 10.16
N LEU A 189 -1.27 29.89 10.24
CA LEU A 189 -2.08 30.27 9.07
C LEU A 189 -1.66 31.62 8.49
N GLU A 190 -1.29 32.59 9.33
CA GLU A 190 -0.72 33.87 8.89
C GLU A 190 0.61 33.67 8.12
N LYS A 191 1.49 32.76 8.59
CA LYS A 191 2.71 32.41 7.86
C LYS A 191 2.44 31.73 6.51
N VAL A 192 1.43 30.86 6.45
CA VAL A 192 1.01 30.21 5.19
C VAL A 192 0.48 31.23 4.19
N LEU A 193 -0.31 32.22 4.66
CA LEU A 193 -0.77 33.31 3.82
C LEU A 193 0.37 34.20 3.32
N LEU A 194 1.34 34.50 4.19
CA LEU A 194 2.53 35.27 3.81
C LEU A 194 3.31 34.57 2.68
N GLU A 195 3.50 33.25 2.79
CA GLU A 195 4.16 32.46 1.75
C GLU A 195 3.33 32.47 0.44
N ALA A 196 2.01 32.42 0.54
CA ALA A 196 1.12 32.51 -0.63
C ALA A 196 1.19 33.88 -1.32
N GLU A 197 1.34 34.97 -0.56
CA GLU A 197 1.52 36.32 -1.10
C GLU A 197 2.83 36.45 -1.86
N LEU A 198 3.92 35.81 -1.39
CA LEU A 198 5.21 35.77 -2.11
C LEU A 198 5.14 35.01 -3.44
N LEU A 199 4.23 34.03 -3.55
CA LEU A 199 4.01 33.27 -4.77
C LEU A 199 3.15 34.00 -5.82
N GLU A 200 2.52 35.13 -5.46
CA GLU A 200 1.63 35.91 -6.33
C GLU A 200 0.56 35.05 -7.06
N LEU A 201 -0.10 34.15 -6.33
CA LEU A 201 -1.04 33.18 -6.90
C LEU A 201 -2.20 33.86 -7.64
N LYS A 202 -2.33 33.55 -8.93
CA LYS A 202 -3.36 34.10 -9.84
C LYS A 202 -4.13 32.99 -10.56
N ALA A 203 -5.37 33.28 -10.95
CA ALA A 203 -6.17 32.48 -11.90
C ALA A 203 -7.17 33.36 -12.66
N ASN A 204 -7.56 32.87 -13.84
CA ASN A 204 -8.58 33.47 -14.68
C ASN A 204 -9.95 32.81 -14.40
N ALA A 205 -10.86 33.52 -13.75
CA ALA A 205 -12.20 33.01 -13.47
C ALA A 205 -13.14 33.01 -14.71
N ASN A 206 -12.79 33.74 -15.78
CA ASN A 206 -13.68 34.00 -16.92
C ASN A 206 -13.61 32.96 -18.04
N ARG A 207 -12.83 31.88 -17.87
CA ARG A 207 -12.67 30.80 -18.84
C ARG A 207 -13.30 29.48 -18.39
N SER A 208 -13.31 28.52 -19.31
CA SER A 208 -13.70 27.13 -19.04
C SER A 208 -12.84 26.52 -17.94
N ALA A 209 -13.47 25.78 -17.03
CA ALA A 209 -12.79 25.20 -15.89
C ALA A 209 -11.75 24.14 -16.29
N LYS A 210 -10.61 24.22 -15.61
CA LYS A 210 -9.54 23.22 -15.62
C LYS A 210 -9.12 22.95 -14.18
N GLY A 211 -8.78 21.71 -13.90
CA GLY A 211 -8.23 21.35 -12.60
C GLY A 211 -7.94 19.86 -12.50
N THR A 212 -7.98 19.35 -11.28
CA THR A 212 -7.55 17.98 -10.97
C THR A 212 -8.62 17.24 -10.20
N VAL A 213 -8.79 15.95 -10.51
CA VAL A 213 -9.61 15.03 -9.72
C VAL A 213 -8.88 14.71 -8.43
N VAL A 214 -9.50 15.00 -7.29
CA VAL A 214 -8.98 14.68 -5.97
C VAL A 214 -9.32 13.24 -5.62
N GLU A 215 -10.60 12.88 -5.72
CA GLU A 215 -11.09 11.53 -5.41
C GLU A 215 -12.37 11.21 -6.19
N ALA A 216 -12.66 9.92 -6.38
CA ALA A 216 -13.90 9.47 -7.01
C ALA A 216 -14.47 8.24 -6.29
N PHE A 217 -15.79 8.23 -6.14
CA PHE A 217 -16.53 7.15 -5.48
C PHE A 217 -17.89 6.90 -6.13
N LEU A 218 -18.48 5.73 -5.84
CA LEU A 218 -19.80 5.36 -6.35
C LEU A 218 -20.86 5.50 -5.26
N ASP A 219 -21.74 6.49 -5.39
CA ASP A 219 -22.87 6.69 -4.48
C ASP A 219 -24.11 5.90 -4.91
N LYS A 220 -24.82 5.34 -3.92
CA LYS A 220 -26.01 4.53 -4.15
C LYS A 220 -27.20 5.41 -4.54
N GLY A 221 -27.51 5.41 -5.83
CA GLY A 221 -28.69 6.09 -6.40
C GLY A 221 -28.36 7.41 -7.08
N ARG A 222 -27.25 8.06 -6.74
CA ARG A 222 -26.77 9.27 -7.45
C ARG A 222 -25.79 8.95 -8.58
N GLY A 223 -25.12 7.78 -8.53
CA GLY A 223 -24.12 7.38 -9.50
C GLY A 223 -22.70 7.77 -9.06
N TYR A 224 -21.79 7.94 -10.02
CA TYR A 224 -20.42 8.34 -9.73
C TYR A 224 -20.35 9.78 -9.25
N VAL A 225 -19.78 9.97 -8.07
CA VAL A 225 -19.43 11.25 -7.49
C VAL A 225 -17.92 11.42 -7.62
N SER A 226 -17.48 12.59 -8.07
CA SER A 226 -16.05 12.92 -8.14
C SER A 226 -15.79 14.22 -7.42
N THR A 227 -14.91 14.18 -6.44
CA THR A 227 -14.35 15.36 -5.78
C THR A 227 -13.26 15.91 -6.66
N ILE A 228 -13.42 17.14 -7.11
CA ILE A 228 -12.49 17.82 -8.00
C ILE A 228 -12.05 19.15 -7.39
N LEU A 229 -10.86 19.60 -7.76
CA LEU A 229 -10.34 20.90 -7.38
C LEU A 229 -10.19 21.76 -8.63
N VAL A 230 -10.98 22.83 -8.70
CA VAL A 230 -10.91 23.80 -9.81
C VAL A 230 -9.66 24.66 -9.62
N GLN A 231 -8.74 24.65 -10.57
CA GLN A 231 -7.49 25.43 -10.51
C GLN A 231 -7.56 26.70 -11.34
N ASN A 232 -8.21 26.64 -12.50
CA ASN A 232 -8.42 27.78 -13.39
C ASN A 232 -9.83 27.72 -14.00
N GLY A 233 -10.40 28.86 -14.38
CA GLY A 233 -11.77 28.96 -14.90
C GLY A 233 -12.86 28.75 -13.86
N THR A 234 -14.11 28.86 -14.32
CA THR A 234 -15.30 28.64 -13.48
C THR A 234 -16.10 27.46 -14.01
N LEU A 235 -16.35 26.47 -13.14
CA LEU A 235 -17.14 25.29 -13.47
C LEU A 235 -18.62 25.60 -13.26
N LYS A 236 -19.48 25.24 -14.22
CA LYS A 236 -20.92 25.50 -14.14
C LYS A 236 -21.73 24.22 -14.29
N MET A 237 -22.93 24.22 -13.70
CA MET A 237 -23.89 23.14 -13.96
C MET A 237 -24.23 23.06 -15.46
N GLY A 238 -24.17 21.85 -16.00
CA GLY A 238 -24.44 21.58 -17.41
C GLY A 238 -23.20 21.52 -18.30
N ASP A 239 -22.02 21.85 -17.78
CA ASP A 239 -20.76 21.72 -18.51
C ASP A 239 -20.44 20.26 -18.85
N TYR A 240 -19.75 20.03 -19.97
CA TYR A 240 -19.25 18.72 -20.36
C TYR A 240 -17.81 18.55 -19.88
N LEU A 241 -17.63 17.63 -18.93
CA LEU A 241 -16.36 17.39 -18.29
C LEU A 241 -15.71 16.12 -18.84
N LEU A 242 -14.44 16.22 -19.19
CA LEU A 242 -13.56 15.12 -19.56
C LEU A 242 -12.50 14.97 -18.46
N ALA A 243 -12.45 13.80 -17.81
CA ALA A 243 -11.43 13.48 -16.79
C ALA A 243 -10.81 12.12 -17.12
N GLY A 244 -9.54 12.13 -17.51
CA GLY A 244 -8.84 10.93 -17.98
C GLY A 244 -9.58 10.23 -19.11
N LYS A 245 -10.07 9.01 -18.84
CA LYS A 245 -10.85 8.18 -19.77
C LYS A 245 -12.37 8.30 -19.61
N GLN A 246 -12.85 9.06 -18.62
CA GLN A 246 -14.26 9.22 -18.30
C GLN A 246 -14.77 10.56 -18.83
N SER A 247 -16.03 10.61 -19.24
CA SER A 247 -16.66 11.83 -19.73
C SER A 247 -18.12 11.91 -19.30
N GLY A 248 -18.61 13.12 -19.08
CA GLY A 248 -20.00 13.28 -18.69
C GLY A 248 -20.44 14.72 -18.56
N LYS A 249 -21.76 14.89 -18.45
CA LYS A 249 -22.37 16.20 -18.21
C LYS A 249 -22.51 16.42 -16.71
N VAL A 250 -22.05 17.56 -16.22
CA VAL A 250 -22.20 17.94 -14.81
C VAL A 250 -23.69 18.16 -14.50
N LYS A 251 -24.28 17.26 -13.72
CA LYS A 251 -25.70 17.28 -13.34
C LYS A 251 -25.96 18.08 -12.07
N ALA A 252 -25.00 18.05 -11.15
CA ALA A 252 -25.05 18.76 -9.89
C ALA A 252 -23.62 19.01 -9.38
N ILE A 253 -23.45 20.12 -8.67
CA ILE A 253 -22.22 20.52 -8.00
C ILE A 253 -22.56 20.67 -6.52
N PHE A 254 -21.76 20.08 -5.64
CA PHE A 254 -21.91 20.20 -4.19
C PHE A 254 -20.62 20.74 -3.59
N ASN A 255 -20.73 21.57 -2.56
CA ASN A 255 -19.59 21.90 -1.72
C ASN A 255 -19.26 20.76 -0.74
N GLU A 256 -18.21 20.93 0.05
CA GLU A 256 -17.75 20.00 1.09
C GLU A 256 -18.80 19.69 2.18
N ARG A 257 -19.81 20.54 2.32
CA ARG A 257 -20.93 20.37 3.26
C ARG A 257 -22.17 19.74 2.62
N GLY A 258 -22.10 19.32 1.36
CA GLY A 258 -23.21 18.73 0.61
C GLY A 258 -24.28 19.73 0.16
N VAL A 259 -23.99 21.02 0.20
CA VAL A 259 -24.88 22.09 -0.29
C VAL A 259 -24.70 22.24 -1.79
N ASN A 260 -25.82 22.33 -2.53
CA ASN A 260 -25.81 22.55 -3.97
C ASN A 260 -25.20 23.92 -4.32
N LEU A 261 -24.32 23.93 -5.31
CA LEU A 261 -23.75 25.12 -5.94
C LEU A 261 -24.19 25.20 -7.41
N GLU A 262 -24.34 26.42 -7.92
CA GLU A 262 -24.59 26.65 -9.35
C GLU A 262 -23.29 26.72 -10.17
N GLU A 263 -22.25 27.28 -9.56
CA GLU A 263 -20.92 27.43 -10.13
C GLU A 263 -19.82 27.24 -9.07
N ALA A 264 -18.61 26.90 -9.53
CA ALA A 264 -17.42 26.74 -8.69
C ALA A 264 -16.25 27.52 -9.28
N ALA A 265 -15.74 28.49 -8.52
CA ALA A 265 -14.63 29.36 -8.88
C ALA A 265 -13.25 28.69 -8.66
N PRO A 266 -12.15 29.25 -9.18
CA PRO A 266 -10.81 28.76 -8.93
C PRO A 266 -10.48 28.60 -7.43
N SER A 267 -9.62 27.63 -7.12
CA SER A 267 -9.26 27.17 -5.78
C SER A 267 -10.41 26.58 -4.95
N THR A 268 -11.60 26.34 -5.52
CA THR A 268 -12.73 25.77 -4.76
C THR A 268 -12.80 24.26 -4.96
N PRO A 269 -12.76 23.44 -3.88
CA PRO A 269 -13.02 22.01 -3.97
C PRO A 269 -14.53 21.77 -4.07
N VAL A 270 -14.96 20.96 -5.03
CA VAL A 270 -16.37 20.61 -5.22
C VAL A 270 -16.55 19.15 -5.57
N SER A 271 -17.67 18.59 -5.15
CA SER A 271 -18.13 17.27 -5.58
C SER A 271 -19.08 17.40 -6.76
N ILE A 272 -18.81 16.68 -7.84
CA ILE A 272 -19.66 16.68 -9.04
C ILE A 272 -20.34 15.34 -9.23
N LEU A 273 -21.53 15.38 -9.83
CA LEU A 273 -22.27 14.22 -10.31
C LEU A 273 -22.40 14.28 -11.83
N GLY A 274 -22.31 13.12 -12.49
CA GLY A 274 -22.72 12.96 -13.88
C GLY A 274 -21.72 12.34 -14.84
N LEU A 275 -20.54 11.93 -14.34
CA LEU A 275 -19.61 11.10 -15.09
C LEU A 275 -20.14 9.67 -15.28
N ASP A 276 -19.71 9.04 -16.37
CA ASP A 276 -20.05 7.68 -16.76
C ASP A 276 -19.29 6.60 -15.97
N GLY A 277 -18.15 6.95 -15.39
CA GLY A 277 -17.36 6.11 -14.52
C GLY A 277 -16.64 6.92 -13.43
N ALA A 278 -15.95 6.22 -12.52
CA ALA A 278 -15.01 6.85 -11.61
C ALA A 278 -13.74 7.22 -12.40
N PRO A 279 -13.40 8.53 -12.52
CA PRO A 279 -12.09 8.93 -13.02
C PRO A 279 -10.99 8.55 -12.03
N GLN A 280 -9.74 8.49 -12.50
CA GLN A 280 -8.63 8.16 -11.62
C GLN A 280 -8.28 9.39 -10.78
N ALA A 281 -8.02 9.18 -9.49
CA ALA A 281 -7.54 10.28 -8.64
C ALA A 281 -6.21 10.83 -9.18
N GLY A 282 -6.09 12.14 -9.32
CA GLY A 282 -4.95 12.83 -9.94
C GLY A 282 -5.11 13.13 -11.44
N ASP A 283 -6.14 12.61 -12.12
CA ASP A 283 -6.41 12.98 -13.51
C ASP A 283 -6.71 14.48 -13.63
N SER A 284 -6.11 15.14 -14.61
CA SER A 284 -6.55 16.48 -15.00
C SER A 284 -7.91 16.40 -15.68
N PHE A 285 -8.80 17.34 -15.35
CA PHE A 285 -10.07 17.51 -16.03
C PHE A 285 -10.12 18.79 -16.86
N TYR A 286 -10.89 18.71 -17.93
CA TYR A 286 -11.12 19.81 -18.87
C TYR A 286 -12.62 19.93 -19.15
N ILE A 287 -13.11 21.16 -19.22
CA ILE A 287 -14.44 21.45 -19.75
C ILE A 287 -14.36 21.67 -21.25
N LEU A 288 -15.22 20.96 -21.97
CA LEU A 288 -15.36 21.02 -23.43
C LEU A 288 -16.72 21.59 -23.82
N GLU A 289 -16.79 22.23 -24.98
CA GLU A 289 -18.04 22.82 -25.48
C GLU A 289 -18.99 21.77 -26.06
N ASP A 290 -18.47 20.74 -26.74
CA ASP A 290 -19.25 19.68 -27.37
C ASP A 290 -19.13 18.33 -26.62
N GLU A 291 -20.28 17.75 -26.27
CA GLU A 291 -20.40 16.40 -25.72
C GLU A 291 -19.77 15.33 -26.62
N ARG A 292 -19.87 15.51 -27.95
CA ARG A 292 -19.36 14.54 -28.93
C ARG A 292 -17.84 14.47 -28.90
N GLU A 293 -17.19 15.61 -28.77
CA GLU A 293 -15.74 15.71 -28.68
C GLU A 293 -15.23 15.03 -27.40
N ALA A 294 -15.85 15.35 -26.25
CA ALA A 294 -15.52 14.72 -24.97
C ALA A 294 -15.61 13.18 -25.04
N LYS A 295 -16.68 12.65 -25.62
CA LYS A 295 -16.87 11.20 -25.78
C LYS A 295 -15.89 10.56 -26.75
N GLN A 296 -15.53 11.24 -27.84
CA GLN A 296 -14.55 10.73 -28.80
C GLN A 296 -13.16 10.61 -28.18
N ILE A 297 -12.72 11.65 -27.45
CA ILE A 297 -11.43 11.64 -26.75
C ILE A 297 -11.41 10.55 -25.68
N ALA A 298 -12.47 10.44 -24.86
CA ALA A 298 -12.59 9.40 -23.84
C ALA A 298 -12.55 7.97 -24.43
N ALA A 299 -13.26 7.74 -25.54
CA ALA A 299 -13.27 6.44 -26.23
C ALA A 299 -11.88 6.10 -26.80
N LYS A 300 -11.19 7.08 -27.41
CA LYS A 300 -9.83 6.91 -27.94
C LYS A 300 -8.85 6.58 -26.81
N ARG A 301 -8.89 7.31 -25.69
CA ARG A 301 -8.05 7.04 -24.50
C ARG A 301 -8.30 5.64 -23.93
N THR A 302 -9.56 5.23 -23.86
CA THR A 302 -9.93 3.87 -23.40
C THR A 302 -9.36 2.80 -24.33
N GLN A 303 -9.43 3.01 -25.65
CA GLN A 303 -8.85 2.09 -26.62
C GLN A 303 -7.32 2.01 -26.48
N LEU A 304 -6.63 3.15 -26.40
CA LEU A 304 -5.18 3.20 -26.25
C LEU A 304 -4.71 2.51 -24.96
N LEU A 305 -5.38 2.75 -23.83
CA LEU A 305 -5.08 2.07 -22.56
C LEU A 305 -5.30 0.56 -22.66
N ARG A 306 -6.33 0.12 -23.39
CA ARG A 306 -6.59 -1.31 -23.62
C ARG A 306 -5.51 -1.95 -24.51
N GLU A 307 -5.06 -1.24 -25.54
CA GLU A 307 -3.96 -1.72 -26.39
C GLU A 307 -2.64 -1.79 -25.63
N GLN A 308 -2.36 -0.78 -24.79
CA GLN A 308 -1.20 -0.78 -23.92
C GLN A 308 -1.27 -1.90 -22.89
N SER A 309 -2.42 -2.14 -22.24
CA SER A 309 -2.54 -3.21 -21.25
C SER A 309 -2.38 -4.61 -21.87
N VAL A 310 -2.87 -4.80 -23.09
CA VAL A 310 -2.64 -6.05 -23.85
C VAL A 310 -1.17 -6.20 -24.26
N ARG A 311 -0.45 -5.10 -24.53
CA ARG A 311 1.00 -5.13 -24.83
C ARG A 311 1.86 -5.32 -23.59
N THR A 312 1.46 -4.78 -22.44
CA THR A 312 2.18 -4.92 -21.16
C THR A 312 1.81 -6.19 -20.41
N GLN A 313 0.70 -6.86 -20.78
CA GLN A 313 0.50 -8.27 -20.44
C GLN A 313 1.68 -9.06 -21.00
N ARG A 314 2.66 -9.31 -20.14
CA ARG A 314 3.76 -10.22 -20.41
C ARG A 314 3.13 -11.51 -20.90
N HIS A 315 3.30 -11.81 -22.18
CA HIS A 315 3.16 -13.19 -22.61
C HIS A 315 4.11 -13.98 -21.74
N ILE A 316 3.56 -14.88 -20.92
CA ILE A 316 4.35 -15.74 -20.04
C ILE A 316 5.39 -16.39 -20.94
N THR A 317 6.64 -15.97 -20.80
CA THR A 317 7.70 -16.44 -21.69
C THR A 317 7.98 -17.90 -21.33
N LEU A 318 8.45 -18.69 -22.29
CA LEU A 318 8.86 -20.07 -22.00
C LEU A 318 9.94 -20.12 -20.90
N ASP A 319 10.75 -19.08 -20.76
CA ASP A 319 11.73 -18.94 -19.69
C ASP A 319 11.07 -18.68 -18.32
N GLU A 320 9.99 -17.90 -18.27
CA GLU A 320 9.22 -17.64 -17.05
C GLU A 320 8.44 -18.88 -16.62
N ILE A 321 7.87 -19.63 -17.58
CA ILE A 321 7.30 -20.96 -17.34
C ILE A 321 8.38 -21.91 -16.84
N GLY A 322 9.56 -21.93 -17.47
CA GLY A 322 10.69 -22.75 -17.06
C GLY A 322 11.20 -22.40 -15.66
N ARG A 323 11.22 -21.11 -15.29
CA ARG A 323 11.57 -20.64 -13.95
C ARG A 323 10.52 -21.03 -12.91
N ARG A 324 9.24 -20.91 -13.24
CA ARG A 324 8.12 -21.36 -12.40
C ARG A 324 8.17 -22.87 -12.17
N ILE A 325 8.46 -23.66 -13.21
CA ILE A 325 8.64 -25.12 -13.10
C ILE A 325 9.90 -25.47 -12.29
N ALA A 326 11.00 -24.72 -12.44
CA ALA A 326 12.26 -24.95 -11.73
C ALA A 326 12.21 -24.59 -10.23
N LEU A 327 11.39 -23.61 -9.85
CA LEU A 327 11.17 -23.20 -8.45
C LEU A 327 10.28 -24.19 -7.68
N GLY A 328 9.59 -25.11 -8.35
CA GLY A 328 8.67 -26.05 -7.68
C GLY A 328 7.30 -25.42 -7.41
N ASP A 329 6.81 -25.51 -6.17
CA ASP A 329 5.48 -25.08 -5.67
C ASP A 329 5.21 -23.57 -5.80
N PHE A 330 5.21 -23.04 -7.02
CA PHE A 330 4.78 -21.67 -7.32
C PHE A 330 3.25 -21.57 -7.19
N LYS A 331 2.78 -20.68 -6.32
CA LYS A 331 1.34 -20.48 -6.07
C LYS A 331 0.91 -19.08 -6.46
N GLU A 332 -0.26 -18.97 -7.06
CA GLU A 332 -0.88 -17.67 -7.35
C GLU A 332 -2.05 -17.48 -6.39
N LEU A 333 -2.14 -16.29 -5.79
CA LEU A 333 -3.29 -15.88 -5.00
C LEU A 333 -4.07 -14.84 -5.80
N ASN A 334 -5.18 -15.27 -6.38
CA ASN A 334 -6.05 -14.41 -7.17
C ASN A 334 -6.99 -13.61 -6.27
N ILE A 335 -7.06 -12.30 -6.49
CA ILE A 335 -7.84 -11.37 -5.68
C ILE A 335 -8.73 -10.50 -6.58
N ILE A 336 -9.99 -10.36 -6.19
CA ILE A 336 -10.87 -9.30 -6.68
C ILE A 336 -11.01 -8.24 -5.59
N LEU A 337 -10.64 -7.00 -5.91
CA LEU A 337 -10.63 -5.89 -4.97
C LEU A 337 -11.75 -4.89 -5.28
N LYS A 338 -12.61 -4.63 -4.30
CA LYS A 338 -13.61 -3.55 -4.36
C LYS A 338 -13.35 -2.57 -3.23
N GLY A 339 -13.40 -1.28 -3.51
CA GLY A 339 -13.30 -0.23 -2.49
C GLY A 339 -14.43 0.77 -2.60
N ASP A 340 -14.60 1.58 -1.58
CA ASP A 340 -15.54 2.70 -1.57
C ASP A 340 -15.09 3.83 -2.49
N VAL A 341 -13.79 4.14 -2.49
CA VAL A 341 -13.17 5.17 -3.34
C VAL A 341 -12.02 4.61 -4.18
N ASP A 342 -11.72 5.26 -5.31
CA ASP A 342 -10.65 4.86 -6.24
C ASP A 342 -9.28 4.83 -5.58
N GLY A 343 -8.96 5.85 -4.78
CA GLY A 343 -7.66 5.98 -4.14
C GLY A 343 -7.35 4.84 -3.17
N SER A 344 -8.31 4.37 -2.37
CA SER A 344 -8.10 3.26 -1.44
C SER A 344 -7.90 1.93 -2.17
N VAL A 345 -8.58 1.75 -3.32
CA VAL A 345 -8.37 0.58 -4.20
C VAL A 345 -6.95 0.57 -4.76
N GLU A 346 -6.45 1.73 -5.19
CA GLU A 346 -5.07 1.88 -5.69
C GLU A 346 -4.04 1.61 -4.59
N ALA A 347 -4.20 2.23 -3.42
CA ALA A 347 -3.30 2.04 -2.28
C ALA A 347 -3.23 0.57 -1.83
N LEU A 348 -4.38 -0.10 -1.73
CA LEU A 348 -4.42 -1.53 -1.43
C LEU A 348 -3.78 -2.37 -2.54
N THR A 349 -4.01 -2.02 -3.80
CA THR A 349 -3.40 -2.73 -4.94
C THR A 349 -1.87 -2.71 -4.82
N ASP A 350 -1.29 -1.54 -4.62
CA ASP A 350 0.16 -1.37 -4.52
C ASP A 350 0.73 -2.09 -3.30
N SER A 351 0.06 -1.97 -2.15
CA SER A 351 0.48 -2.65 -0.92
C SER A 351 0.41 -4.17 -1.03
N LEU A 352 -0.66 -4.72 -1.61
CA LEU A 352 -0.80 -6.16 -1.79
C LEU A 352 0.21 -6.69 -2.81
N GLN A 353 0.45 -5.98 -3.91
CA GLN A 353 1.45 -6.40 -4.89
C GLN A 353 2.86 -6.47 -4.30
N LYS A 354 3.23 -5.53 -3.40
CA LYS A 354 4.51 -5.54 -2.69
C LYS A 354 4.72 -6.76 -1.78
N LEU A 355 3.64 -7.44 -1.35
CA LEU A 355 3.75 -8.66 -0.56
C LEU A 355 4.17 -9.88 -1.41
N SER A 356 4.08 -9.81 -2.73
CA SER A 356 4.43 -10.93 -3.62
C SER A 356 5.89 -11.37 -3.42
N THR A 357 6.09 -12.67 -3.36
CA THR A 357 7.41 -13.30 -3.18
C THR A 357 7.76 -14.17 -4.38
N GLY A 358 8.96 -14.76 -4.40
CA GLY A 358 9.33 -15.71 -5.43
C GLY A 358 8.53 -17.02 -5.42
N GLU A 359 7.86 -17.34 -4.31
CA GLU A 359 7.07 -18.57 -4.12
C GLU A 359 5.57 -18.34 -4.29
N ILE A 360 5.07 -17.16 -3.88
CA ILE A 360 3.66 -16.78 -3.99
C ILE A 360 3.52 -15.43 -4.69
N GLU A 361 2.80 -15.41 -5.81
CA GLU A 361 2.46 -14.18 -6.54
C GLU A 361 1.01 -13.76 -6.24
N ILE A 362 0.80 -12.51 -5.83
CA ILE A 362 -0.53 -11.94 -5.69
C ILE A 362 -0.96 -11.36 -7.04
N ASN A 363 -2.09 -11.84 -7.56
CA ASN A 363 -2.65 -11.40 -8.82
C ASN A 363 -4.01 -10.75 -8.61
N ILE A 364 -4.10 -9.44 -8.87
CA ILE A 364 -5.36 -8.69 -8.76
C ILE A 364 -6.06 -8.73 -10.11
N ILE A 365 -7.03 -9.64 -10.24
CA ILE A 365 -7.75 -9.91 -11.50
C ILE A 365 -8.65 -8.74 -11.87
N HIS A 366 -9.35 -8.21 -10.88
CA HIS A 366 -10.27 -7.11 -11.06
C HIS A 366 -10.20 -6.17 -9.86
N LYS A 367 -10.12 -4.88 -10.16
CA LYS A 367 -10.25 -3.81 -9.18
C LYS A 367 -11.36 -2.86 -9.60
N GLY A 368 -12.17 -2.40 -8.65
CA GLY A 368 -13.27 -1.50 -8.96
C GLY A 368 -13.80 -0.74 -7.76
N VAL A 369 -14.49 0.36 -8.04
CA VAL A 369 -15.08 1.24 -7.05
C VAL A 369 -16.57 0.92 -6.89
N GLY A 370 -17.03 0.89 -5.63
CA GLY A 370 -18.39 0.58 -5.25
C GLY A 370 -18.56 -0.79 -4.60
N ALA A 371 -19.80 -1.07 -4.21
CA ALA A 371 -20.14 -2.29 -3.50
C ALA A 371 -19.99 -3.56 -4.34
N ILE A 372 -19.78 -4.69 -3.65
CA ILE A 372 -19.57 -6.00 -4.28
C ILE A 372 -20.89 -6.48 -4.91
N THR A 373 -20.83 -6.79 -6.21
CA THR A 373 -21.96 -7.22 -7.03
C THR A 373 -21.93 -8.72 -7.31
N GLU A 374 -23.03 -9.26 -7.83
CA GLU A 374 -23.10 -10.66 -8.25
C GLU A 374 -22.08 -11.00 -9.35
N SER A 375 -21.85 -10.09 -10.29
CA SER A 375 -20.85 -10.27 -11.35
C SER A 375 -19.43 -10.43 -10.80
N ASP A 376 -19.10 -9.76 -9.70
CA ASP A 376 -17.78 -9.87 -9.07
C ASP A 376 -17.61 -11.25 -8.42
N VAL A 377 -18.65 -11.78 -7.80
CA VAL A 377 -18.65 -13.12 -7.20
C VAL A 377 -18.55 -14.20 -8.26
N LEU A 378 -19.26 -14.05 -9.38
CA LEU A 378 -19.17 -14.97 -10.51
C LEU A 378 -17.77 -14.94 -11.17
N LEU A 379 -17.15 -13.77 -11.28
CA LEU A 379 -15.79 -13.65 -11.77
C LEU A 379 -14.78 -14.31 -10.82
N ALA A 380 -14.98 -14.18 -9.51
CA ALA A 380 -14.18 -14.85 -8.50
C ALA A 380 -14.28 -16.37 -8.62
N SER A 381 -15.50 -16.90 -8.78
CA SER A 381 -15.73 -18.34 -8.99
C SER A 381 -15.10 -18.85 -10.28
N ALA A 382 -15.14 -18.09 -11.37
CA ALA A 382 -14.52 -18.50 -12.62
C ALA A 382 -12.98 -18.49 -12.60
N SER A 383 -12.36 -17.78 -11.64
CA SER A 383 -10.92 -17.52 -11.61
C SER A 383 -10.23 -18.00 -10.33
N ASP A 384 -10.94 -18.78 -9.49
CA ASP A 384 -10.51 -19.21 -8.16
C ASP A 384 -9.92 -18.04 -7.33
N ALA A 385 -10.66 -16.93 -7.26
CA ALA A 385 -10.24 -15.72 -6.57
C ALA A 385 -11.03 -15.48 -5.29
N ILE A 386 -10.39 -14.84 -4.31
CA ILE A 386 -11.07 -14.30 -3.12
C ILE A 386 -11.55 -12.87 -3.39
N VAL A 387 -12.63 -12.46 -2.74
CA VAL A 387 -13.16 -11.08 -2.88
C VAL A 387 -12.84 -10.28 -1.63
N ILE A 388 -12.12 -9.18 -1.81
CA ILE A 388 -11.80 -8.21 -0.76
C ILE A 388 -12.60 -6.94 -0.98
N GLY A 389 -13.40 -6.56 0.02
CA GLY A 389 -14.13 -5.29 0.07
C GLY A 389 -13.50 -4.33 1.07
N PHE A 390 -13.03 -3.17 0.64
CA PHE A 390 -12.57 -2.09 1.51
C PHE A 390 -13.67 -1.05 1.71
N ASN A 391 -14.14 -0.92 2.94
CA ASN A 391 -15.26 -0.09 3.36
C ASN A 391 -16.57 -0.31 2.56
N VAL A 392 -16.65 -1.45 1.86
CA VAL A 392 -17.80 -1.86 1.06
C VAL A 392 -18.31 -3.23 1.47
N ARG A 393 -19.60 -3.45 1.21
CA ARG A 393 -20.30 -4.69 1.55
C ARG A 393 -20.96 -5.31 0.31
N PRO A 394 -21.19 -6.63 0.30
CA PRO A 394 -22.02 -7.28 -0.72
C PRO A 394 -23.42 -6.69 -0.80
N MET A 395 -23.93 -6.52 -2.01
CA MET A 395 -25.30 -6.03 -2.27
C MET A 395 -26.16 -7.04 -3.02
N GLY A 396 -27.47 -6.94 -2.80
CA GLY A 396 -28.46 -7.79 -3.47
C GLY A 396 -28.20 -9.27 -3.18
N ASN A 397 -28.17 -10.08 -4.23
CA ASN A 397 -27.97 -11.52 -4.14
C ASN A 397 -26.50 -11.95 -4.07
N ALA A 398 -25.54 -11.01 -4.09
CA ALA A 398 -24.11 -11.34 -4.13
C ALA A 398 -23.68 -12.26 -2.98
N ARG A 399 -24.22 -12.03 -1.77
CA ARG A 399 -23.91 -12.87 -0.60
C ARG A 399 -24.45 -14.30 -0.74
N SER A 400 -25.68 -14.45 -1.22
CA SER A 400 -26.29 -15.77 -1.43
C SER A 400 -25.60 -16.55 -2.55
N VAL A 401 -25.15 -15.86 -3.61
CA VAL A 401 -24.36 -16.47 -4.68
C VAL A 401 -22.98 -16.88 -4.17
N ALA A 402 -22.35 -16.07 -3.32
CA ALA A 402 -21.06 -16.40 -2.73
C ALA A 402 -21.14 -17.63 -1.81
N GLU A 403 -22.20 -17.74 -0.99
CA GLU A 403 -22.45 -18.94 -0.17
C GLU A 403 -22.71 -20.19 -1.02
N LYS A 404 -23.38 -20.04 -2.17
CA LYS A 404 -23.68 -21.14 -3.09
C LYS A 404 -22.46 -21.63 -3.88
N GLU A 405 -21.62 -20.70 -4.32
CA GLU A 405 -20.40 -20.97 -5.09
C GLU A 405 -19.16 -21.13 -4.19
N GLU A 406 -19.33 -21.11 -2.87
CA GLU A 406 -18.29 -21.26 -1.84
C GLU A 406 -17.13 -20.23 -1.96
N ILE A 407 -17.45 -18.99 -2.34
CA ILE A 407 -16.48 -17.90 -2.49
C ILE A 407 -16.32 -17.13 -1.17
N ASP A 408 -15.07 -16.97 -0.72
CA ASP A 408 -14.75 -16.15 0.46
C ASP A 408 -14.84 -14.65 0.11
N ILE A 409 -15.68 -13.94 0.88
CA ILE A 409 -15.80 -12.49 0.80
C ILE A 409 -15.40 -11.91 2.16
N ARG A 410 -14.34 -11.10 2.16
CA ARG A 410 -13.88 -10.40 3.35
C ARG A 410 -14.02 -8.89 3.18
N SER A 411 -14.65 -8.26 4.17
CA SER A 411 -14.84 -6.82 4.21
C SER A 411 -14.00 -6.21 5.34
N TYR A 412 -13.20 -5.20 5.00
CA TYR A 412 -12.32 -4.50 5.93
C TYR A 412 -12.66 -3.02 5.98
N SER A 413 -12.42 -2.38 7.13
CA SER A 413 -12.52 -0.93 7.29
C SER A 413 -11.17 -0.28 7.61
N ILE A 414 -10.13 -1.10 7.84
CA ILE A 414 -8.77 -0.66 8.17
C ILE A 414 -7.82 -1.37 7.21
N ILE A 415 -6.97 -0.60 6.54
CA ILE A 415 -6.10 -1.12 5.48
C ILE A 415 -5.10 -2.17 6.01
N TYR A 416 -4.62 -2.02 7.24
CA TYR A 416 -3.70 -2.96 7.89
C TYR A 416 -4.33 -4.33 8.11
N ASP A 417 -5.59 -4.39 8.51
CA ASP A 417 -6.27 -5.66 8.76
C ASP A 417 -6.37 -6.47 7.45
N ALA A 418 -6.66 -5.78 6.34
CA ALA A 418 -6.67 -6.41 5.02
C ALA A 418 -5.29 -6.94 4.61
N ILE A 419 -4.24 -6.12 4.79
CA ILE A 419 -2.86 -6.50 4.44
C ILE A 419 -2.39 -7.69 5.30
N ASN A 420 -2.65 -7.65 6.62
CA ASN A 420 -2.25 -8.69 7.55
C ASN A 420 -2.99 -10.00 7.30
N ASP A 421 -4.30 -9.97 7.07
CA ASP A 421 -5.07 -11.17 6.75
C ASP A 421 -4.58 -11.84 5.46
N ILE A 422 -4.21 -11.06 4.44
CA ILE A 422 -3.63 -11.60 3.22
C ILE A 422 -2.24 -12.15 3.45
N LYS A 423 -1.42 -11.49 4.26
CA LYS A 423 -0.12 -12.02 4.68
C LYS A 423 -0.29 -13.36 5.40
N ASP A 424 -1.21 -13.46 6.34
CA ASP A 424 -1.52 -14.69 7.08
C ASP A 424 -2.02 -15.81 6.15
N ALA A 425 -2.86 -15.47 5.17
CA ALA A 425 -3.32 -16.41 4.15
C ALA A 425 -2.15 -16.94 3.31
N MET A 426 -1.22 -16.06 2.89
CA MET A 426 -0.02 -16.45 2.17
C MET A 426 0.90 -17.33 3.02
N GLU A 427 1.07 -17.05 4.32
CA GLU A 427 1.83 -17.92 5.23
C GLU A 427 1.19 -19.31 5.36
N GLY A 428 -0.15 -19.39 5.38
CA GLY A 428 -0.88 -20.64 5.34
C GLY A 428 -0.69 -21.44 4.04
N MET A 429 -0.36 -20.75 2.94
CA MET A 429 -0.05 -21.38 1.65
C MET A 429 1.40 -21.85 1.55
N LEU A 430 2.31 -21.37 2.41
CA LEU A 430 3.71 -21.79 2.39
C LEU A 430 3.87 -23.23 2.90
N SER A 431 4.63 -24.02 2.14
CA SER A 431 5.06 -25.35 2.58
C SER A 431 6.02 -25.21 3.77
N PRO A 432 5.86 -25.96 4.87
CA PRO A 432 6.71 -25.84 6.05
C PRO A 432 8.16 -26.21 5.73
N GLU A 433 9.11 -25.50 6.35
CA GLU A 433 10.53 -25.79 6.24
C GLU A 433 10.87 -27.00 7.11
N MET A 434 11.48 -28.03 6.51
CA MET A 434 11.93 -29.21 7.24
C MET A 434 13.27 -28.90 7.91
N ARG A 435 13.28 -28.80 9.24
CA ARG A 435 14.51 -28.63 10.02
C ARG A 435 14.85 -29.91 10.74
N GLU A 436 16.13 -30.25 10.73
CA GLU A 436 16.64 -31.36 11.53
C GLU A 436 16.84 -30.91 12.98
N GLU A 437 16.15 -31.57 13.91
CA GLU A 437 16.42 -31.45 15.34
C GLU A 437 17.20 -32.68 15.81
N ILE A 438 18.35 -32.44 16.45
CA ILE A 438 19.16 -33.52 17.05
C ILE A 438 18.44 -34.02 18.31
N THR A 439 18.00 -35.27 18.30
CA THR A 439 17.25 -35.87 19.42
C THR A 439 18.16 -36.49 20.47
N GLY A 440 19.35 -36.95 20.09
CA GLY A 440 20.31 -37.54 21.02
C GLY A 440 21.54 -38.14 20.33
N ASN A 441 22.53 -38.51 21.15
CA ASN A 441 23.76 -39.17 20.70
C ASN A 441 23.96 -40.51 21.42
N ALA A 442 24.59 -41.46 20.73
CA ALA A 442 25.04 -42.72 21.31
C ALA A 442 26.46 -43.05 20.91
N GLU A 443 27.14 -43.84 21.73
CA GLU A 443 28.49 -44.34 21.43
C GLU A 443 28.45 -45.86 21.29
N ILE A 444 29.09 -46.38 20.25
CA ILE A 444 29.12 -47.81 19.96
C ILE A 444 30.19 -48.48 20.81
N ARG A 445 29.77 -49.43 21.63
CA ARG A 445 30.64 -50.19 22.54
C ARG A 445 30.98 -51.56 22.01
N GLU A 446 30.01 -52.21 21.37
CA GLU A 446 30.17 -53.57 20.85
C GLU A 446 29.46 -53.71 19.51
N THR A 447 29.92 -54.65 18.68
CA THR A 447 29.27 -54.96 17.40
C THR A 447 29.01 -56.45 17.30
N PHE A 448 27.79 -56.82 16.89
CA PHE A 448 27.35 -58.20 16.74
C PHE A 448 27.05 -58.46 15.27
N LYS A 449 27.73 -59.45 14.67
CA LYS A 449 27.47 -59.86 13.29
C LYS A 449 26.53 -61.06 13.27
N ILE A 450 25.36 -60.91 12.67
CA ILE A 450 24.38 -62.00 12.53
C ILE A 450 24.20 -62.31 11.05
N SER A 451 24.48 -63.57 10.65
CA SER A 451 24.60 -64.03 9.25
C SER A 451 23.37 -63.80 8.35
N LYS A 452 22.20 -63.46 8.90
CA LYS A 452 20.95 -63.17 8.15
C LYS A 452 20.42 -61.75 8.29
N ILE A 453 20.94 -60.98 9.27
CA ILE A 453 20.37 -59.68 9.65
C ILE A 453 21.36 -58.55 9.33
N GLY A 454 22.66 -58.77 9.47
CA GLY A 454 23.70 -57.75 9.27
C GLY A 454 24.48 -57.46 10.54
N THR A 455 25.18 -56.32 10.59
CA THR A 455 25.87 -55.84 11.79
C THR A 455 24.88 -55.10 12.71
N ILE A 456 24.74 -55.54 13.95
CA ILE A 456 24.00 -54.85 15.01
C ILE A 456 24.99 -54.14 15.91
N ALA A 457 24.79 -52.84 16.14
CA ALA A 457 25.61 -52.05 17.03
C ALA A 457 25.01 -52.06 18.45
N GLY A 458 25.77 -52.56 19.41
CA GLY A 458 25.51 -52.37 20.83
C GLY A 458 26.07 -51.03 21.28
N CYS A 459 25.20 -50.11 21.67
CA CYS A 459 25.56 -48.73 21.95
C CYS A 459 24.91 -48.23 23.24
N MET A 460 25.54 -47.25 23.85
CA MET A 460 25.04 -46.58 25.04
C MET A 460 24.65 -45.15 24.69
N VAL A 461 23.45 -44.73 25.09
CA VAL A 461 22.96 -43.36 24.84
C VAL A 461 23.72 -42.39 25.75
N THR A 462 24.49 -41.47 25.16
CA THR A 462 25.34 -40.52 25.88
C THR A 462 24.58 -39.23 26.21
N THR A 463 23.75 -38.74 25.28
CA THR A 463 22.92 -37.55 25.44
C THR A 463 21.56 -37.70 24.79
N GLY A 464 20.54 -37.01 25.32
CA GLY A 464 19.21 -36.98 24.72
C GLY A 464 18.44 -38.31 24.76
N LYS A 465 17.60 -38.51 23.74
CA LYS A 465 16.78 -39.71 23.53
C LYS A 465 16.85 -40.17 22.08
N ILE A 466 16.80 -41.47 21.87
CA ILE A 466 16.78 -42.09 20.53
C ILE A 466 15.37 -42.59 20.25
N TYR A 467 14.81 -42.23 19.11
CA TYR A 467 13.53 -42.75 18.64
C TYR A 467 13.74 -43.76 17.51
N LYS A 468 12.84 -44.75 17.42
CA LYS A 468 12.92 -45.80 16.38
C LYS A 468 12.84 -45.25 14.94
N ASN A 469 12.19 -44.11 14.73
CA ASN A 469 11.99 -43.50 13.41
C ASN A 469 12.90 -42.28 13.17
N SER A 470 14.03 -42.18 13.88
CA SER A 470 15.01 -41.10 13.68
C SER A 470 15.97 -41.39 12.52
N GLY A 471 16.40 -40.33 11.84
CA GLY A 471 17.59 -40.36 10.99
C GLY A 471 18.85 -40.53 11.86
N ILE A 472 19.90 -41.09 11.28
CA ILE A 472 21.16 -41.38 11.96
C ILE A 472 22.35 -40.89 11.13
N ARG A 473 23.32 -40.25 11.80
CA ARG A 473 24.65 -39.93 11.29
C ARG A 473 25.70 -40.68 12.08
N ILE A 474 26.59 -41.36 11.38
CA ILE A 474 27.73 -42.07 11.95
C ILE A 474 28.94 -41.17 11.84
N ILE A 475 29.52 -40.82 12.98
CA ILE A 475 30.65 -39.90 13.12
C ILE A 475 31.84 -40.66 13.67
N ARG A 476 32.97 -40.60 12.97
CA ARG A 476 34.24 -41.19 13.39
C ARG A 476 35.31 -40.11 13.34
N GLU A 477 36.02 -39.90 14.46
CA GLU A 477 37.06 -38.88 14.57
C GLU A 477 36.59 -37.47 14.16
N GLY A 478 35.30 -37.16 14.38
CA GLY A 478 34.69 -35.87 14.05
C GLY A 478 34.20 -35.72 12.60
N VAL A 479 34.32 -36.74 11.75
CA VAL A 479 33.86 -36.71 10.36
C VAL A 479 32.63 -37.60 10.19
N VAL A 480 31.59 -37.10 9.50
CA VAL A 480 30.40 -37.88 9.14
C VAL A 480 30.76 -38.89 8.04
N ILE A 481 30.75 -40.17 8.39
CA ILE A 481 31.04 -41.27 7.47
C ILE A 481 29.79 -41.71 6.70
N PHE A 482 28.64 -41.67 7.36
CA PHE A 482 27.39 -42.16 6.79
C PHE A 482 26.20 -41.40 7.37
N ALA A 483 25.22 -41.10 6.53
CA ALA A 483 23.92 -40.58 6.93
C ALA A 483 22.83 -41.51 6.35
N GLY A 484 21.87 -41.90 7.18
CA GLY A 484 20.80 -42.80 6.76
C GLY A 484 19.69 -42.92 7.79
N GLU A 485 18.96 -44.02 7.73
CA GLU A 485 17.81 -44.29 8.59
C GLU A 485 18.06 -45.49 9.50
N LEU A 486 17.43 -45.49 10.68
CA LEU A 486 17.45 -46.60 11.60
C LEU A 486 16.39 -47.66 11.24
N ILE A 487 16.78 -48.93 11.15
CA ILE A 487 15.86 -50.05 10.85
C ILE A 487 15.16 -50.53 12.12
N SER A 488 15.94 -50.73 13.19
CA SER A 488 15.44 -51.32 14.42
C SER A 488 16.15 -50.75 15.63
N LEU A 489 15.38 -50.48 16.68
CA LEU A 489 15.85 -50.08 17.99
C LEU A 489 15.36 -51.12 18.99
N LYS A 490 16.29 -51.82 19.63
CA LYS A 490 15.99 -52.85 20.61
C LYS A 490 16.69 -52.58 21.92
N ARG A 491 16.04 -52.92 23.03
CA ARG A 491 16.68 -53.00 24.33
C ARG A 491 16.61 -54.44 24.80
N PHE A 492 17.78 -55.04 25.06
CA PHE A 492 17.91 -56.48 25.27
C PHE A 492 17.33 -57.29 24.09
N LYS A 493 16.13 -57.86 24.25
CA LYS A 493 15.45 -58.68 23.23
C LYS A 493 14.14 -58.07 22.73
N GLU A 494 13.75 -56.90 23.25
CA GLU A 494 12.47 -56.26 22.95
C GLU A 494 12.64 -55.05 22.05
N ASP A 495 11.74 -54.90 21.08
CA ASP A 495 11.63 -53.71 20.24
C ASP A 495 11.04 -52.55 21.04
N VAL A 496 11.78 -51.45 21.14
CA VAL A 496 11.40 -50.29 21.93
C VAL A 496 11.17 -49.07 21.04
N LYS A 497 10.24 -48.20 21.45
CA LYS A 497 9.91 -46.97 20.71
C LYS A 497 10.95 -45.87 20.94
N GLU A 498 11.45 -45.77 22.17
CA GLU A 498 12.48 -44.80 22.55
C GLU A 498 13.47 -45.39 23.56
N VAL A 499 14.69 -44.86 23.57
CA VAL A 499 15.72 -45.15 24.58
C VAL A 499 16.30 -43.85 25.10
N ALA A 500 16.33 -43.68 26.42
CA ALA A 500 16.84 -42.48 27.08
C ALA A 500 18.33 -42.58 27.45
N LYS A 501 18.95 -41.42 27.71
CA LYS A 501 20.32 -41.29 28.20
C LYS A 501 20.66 -42.29 29.33
N GLY A 502 21.83 -42.90 29.22
CA GLY A 502 22.39 -43.82 30.24
C GLY A 502 21.93 -45.27 30.11
N TYR A 503 21.03 -45.58 29.17
CA TYR A 503 20.64 -46.95 28.87
C TYR A 503 21.38 -47.51 27.65
N ASP A 504 21.67 -48.80 27.68
CA ASP A 504 22.18 -49.54 26.53
C ASP A 504 21.06 -49.92 25.57
N CYS A 505 21.35 -49.88 24.28
CA CYS A 505 20.46 -50.31 23.22
C CYS A 505 21.22 -50.97 22.07
N GLY A 506 20.53 -51.88 21.40
CA GLY A 506 20.97 -52.49 20.15
C GLY A 506 20.26 -51.81 18.99
N LEU A 507 21.03 -51.36 18.00
CA LEU A 507 20.49 -50.74 16.81
C LEU A 507 21.04 -51.32 15.52
N GLN A 508 20.25 -51.15 14.47
CA GLN A 508 20.60 -51.57 13.13
C GLN A 508 20.37 -50.41 12.16
N VAL A 509 21.37 -50.13 11.33
CA VAL A 509 21.34 -49.05 10.33
C VAL A 509 20.95 -49.62 8.97
N LYS A 510 20.14 -48.87 8.22
CA LYS A 510 19.67 -49.27 6.90
C LYS A 510 20.80 -49.24 5.88
N ASN A 511 20.98 -50.36 5.16
CA ASN A 511 21.95 -50.52 4.07
C ASN A 511 23.41 -50.18 4.44
N TYR A 512 23.77 -50.21 5.72
CA TYR A 512 25.12 -49.88 6.18
C TYR A 512 25.58 -50.88 7.25
N ASN A 513 26.76 -51.49 7.04
CA ASN A 513 27.28 -52.56 7.90
C ASN A 513 28.69 -52.29 8.46
N ASP A 514 29.40 -51.24 8.00
CA ASP A 514 30.75 -50.89 8.46
C ASP A 514 30.71 -49.99 9.71
N ILE A 515 30.23 -50.57 10.79
CA ILE A 515 30.13 -49.93 12.11
C ILE A 515 31.30 -50.41 12.97
N LYS A 516 32.03 -49.48 13.60
CA LYS A 516 33.17 -49.80 14.46
C LYS A 516 32.92 -49.38 15.91
N VAL A 517 33.59 -50.06 16.83
CA VAL A 517 33.61 -49.68 18.24
C VAL A 517 34.32 -48.33 18.38
N GLY A 518 33.72 -47.41 19.14
CA GLY A 518 34.18 -46.02 19.30
C GLY A 518 33.57 -45.03 18.32
N ASP A 519 32.76 -45.47 17.35
CA ASP A 519 31.99 -44.56 16.50
C ASP A 519 30.87 -43.87 17.32
N VAL A 520 30.63 -42.59 17.06
CA VAL A 520 29.55 -41.80 17.65
C VAL A 520 28.38 -41.74 16.67
N LEU A 521 27.18 -41.98 17.18
CA LEU A 521 25.93 -41.97 16.43
C LEU A 521 25.13 -40.74 16.86
N GLU A 522 24.88 -39.83 15.92
CA GLU A 522 24.01 -38.68 16.11
C GLU A 522 22.64 -38.98 15.50
N PHE A 523 21.59 -38.84 16.30
CA PHE A 523 20.20 -39.07 15.87
C PHE A 523 19.49 -37.75 15.70
N PHE A 524 18.78 -37.62 14.59
CA PHE A 524 18.00 -36.43 14.29
C PHE A 524 16.60 -36.80 13.80
N ARG A 525 15.67 -35.86 13.93
CA ARG A 525 14.33 -35.97 13.37
C ARG A 525 14.04 -34.70 12.58
N GLU A 526 13.40 -34.87 11.44
CA GLU A 526 12.88 -33.74 10.69
C GLU A 526 11.58 -33.24 11.34
N ILE A 527 11.57 -31.95 11.66
CA ILE A 527 10.42 -31.24 12.19
C ILE A 527 10.00 -30.21 11.15
N ALA A 528 8.71 -30.24 10.80
CA ALA A 528 8.09 -29.23 9.97
C ALA A 528 7.95 -27.93 10.79
N VAL A 529 8.74 -26.92 10.46
CA VAL A 529 8.65 -25.58 11.03
C VAL A 529 7.85 -24.72 10.08
N LYS A 530 6.81 -24.04 10.58
CA LYS A 530 6.04 -23.08 9.77
C LYS A 530 6.96 -21.96 9.28
N LYS A 531 6.88 -21.67 7.99
CA LYS A 531 7.61 -20.57 7.36
C LYS A 531 6.78 -19.29 7.53
N SER A 532 7.41 -18.21 7.97
CA SER A 532 6.80 -16.87 8.05
C SER A 532 7.31 -15.99 6.92
N LEU A 533 6.48 -15.04 6.48
CA LEU A 533 6.78 -14.11 5.38
C LEU A 533 7.61 -12.90 5.81
#